data_AF-A0A5Q0M4Z4-F1
#
_entry.id   AF-A0A5Q0M4Z4-F1
#
_cell.length_a   1.000
_cell.length_b   1.000
_cell.length_c   1.000
_cell.angle_alpha   90.00
_cell.angle_beta   90.00
_cell.angle_gamma   90.00
#
_symmetry.space_group_name_H-M   'P 1'
#
loop_
_entity.id
_entity.type
_entity.pdbx_description
1 polymer ?
#
loop_
_entity_poly.entity_id
_entity_poly.type
_entity_poly.pdbx_seq_one_letter_code
_entity_poly.pdbx_strand_id
1 'polypeptide(L)'
;MWKPTTPIVFAGRTLTDQEAWWHEFKDEFYELYEGAVDSDLLTIVCDTMHPRAFNDDPRDIARLAHAVLTYERPELAEAAHGERAHLWRTAAPRAKRSTSCRRPRR
;
A
#
# COMPACT_ATOMS: atom_id res chain seq x y z
N MET A 1 15.13 19.33 15.73
CA MET A 1 15.90 18.21 15.17
C MET A 1 15.50 17.01 15.97
N TRP A 2 14.76 16.07 15.35
CA TRP A 2 14.35 14.85 16.02
C TRP A 2 15.59 14.06 16.43
N LYS A 3 15.49 13.33 17.55
CA LYS A 3 16.56 12.48 18.06
C LYS A 3 15.99 11.17 18.54
N PRO A 4 16.67 10.04 18.28
CA PRO A 4 16.23 8.76 18.77
C PRO A 4 16.30 8.72 20.30
N THR A 5 15.30 8.11 20.95
CA THR A 5 15.25 7.97 22.42
C THR A 5 16.42 7.13 22.94
N THR A 6 16.82 6.12 22.17
CA THR A 6 17.97 5.27 22.44
C THR A 6 18.92 5.30 21.24
N PRO A 7 20.25 5.40 21.45
CA PRO A 7 21.20 5.32 20.36
C PRO A 7 21.05 4.01 19.58
N ILE A 8 20.86 4.11 18.26
CA ILE A 8 20.75 2.94 17.39
C ILE A 8 22.15 2.53 16.97
N VAL A 9 22.54 1.30 17.31
CA VAL A 9 23.81 0.71 16.90
C VAL A 9 23.55 -0.25 15.75
N PHE A 10 24.12 0.05 14.58
CA PHE A 10 23.99 -0.76 13.38
C PHE A 10 25.38 -1.12 12.86
N ALA A 11 25.65 -2.41 12.64
CA ALA A 11 26.95 -2.92 12.20
C ALA A 11 28.15 -2.42 13.05
N GLY A 12 27.97 -2.31 14.36
CA GLY A 12 29.04 -1.89 15.30
C GLY A 12 29.32 -0.39 15.34
N ARG A 13 28.55 0.44 14.60
CA ARG A 13 28.60 1.91 14.70
C ARG A 13 27.29 2.47 15.22
N THR A 14 27.36 3.55 15.99
CA THR A 14 26.18 4.34 16.35
C THR A 14 25.76 5.18 15.15
N LEU A 15 24.47 5.12 14.80
CA LEU A 15 23.89 5.93 13.75
C LEU A 15 23.85 7.41 14.16
N THR A 16 24.06 8.30 13.19
CA THR A 16 23.76 9.73 13.36
C THR A 16 22.25 9.95 13.53
N ASP A 17 21.84 11.10 14.08
CA ASP A 17 20.42 11.44 14.23
C ASP A 17 19.63 11.29 12.91
N GLN A 18 20.26 11.65 11.78
CA GLN A 18 19.70 11.49 10.44
C GLN A 18 19.60 10.02 10.01
N GLU A 19 20.67 9.23 10.17
CA GLU A 19 20.64 7.81 9.83
C GLU A 19 19.65 7.04 10.72
N ALA A 20 19.53 7.43 11.99
CA ALA A 20 18.57 6.86 12.94
C ALA A 20 17.13 7.19 12.51
N TRP A 21 16.87 8.43 12.06
CA TRP A 21 15.55 8.82 11.56
C TRP A 21 15.18 7.98 10.34
N TRP A 22 16.10 7.82 9.37
CA TRP A 22 15.88 6.98 8.20
C TRP A 22 15.65 5.52 8.57
N HIS A 23 16.39 5.01 9.55
CA HIS A 23 16.23 3.63 10.02
C HIS A 23 14.83 3.41 10.58
N GLU A 24 14.37 4.24 11.51
CA GLU A 24 13.04 4.09 12.11
C GLU A 24 11.90 4.31 11.10
N PHE A 25 12.05 5.27 10.18
CA PHE A 25 11.06 5.48 9.13
C PHE A 25 10.92 4.24 8.24
N LYS A 26 12.05 3.69 7.78
CA LYS A 26 12.06 2.53 6.87
C LYS A 26 11.53 1.28 7.54
N ASP A 27 11.86 1.08 8.81
CA ASP A 27 11.41 -0.07 9.60
C ASP A 27 9.88 -0.06 9.77
N GLU A 28 9.30 1.03 10.27
CA GLU A 28 7.84 1.18 10.42
C GLU A 28 7.13 1.08 9.06
N PHE A 29 7.66 1.69 8.00
CA PHE A 29 7.05 1.64 6.67
C PHE A 29 7.10 0.23 6.07
N TYR A 30 8.18 -0.52 6.32
CA TYR A 30 8.30 -1.92 5.90
C TYR A 30 7.29 -2.81 6.64
N GLU A 31 7.11 -2.59 7.95
CA GLU A 31 6.12 -3.28 8.76
C GLU A 31 4.68 -3.01 8.28
N LEU A 32 4.35 -1.75 7.96
CA LEU A 32 3.01 -1.36 7.48
C LEU A 32 2.62 -2.05 6.16
N TYR A 33 3.60 -2.37 5.32
CA TYR A 33 3.39 -3.12 4.07
C TYR A 33 3.60 -4.63 4.23
N GLU A 34 3.70 -5.14 5.47
CA GLU A 34 3.98 -6.57 5.78
C GLU A 34 5.23 -7.11 5.05
N GLY A 35 6.22 -6.24 4.84
CA GLY A 35 7.44 -6.53 4.10
C GLY A 35 7.31 -6.64 2.58
N ALA A 36 6.12 -6.39 2.03
CA ALA A 36 5.84 -6.41 0.59
C ALA A 36 6.05 -5.04 -0.10
N VAL A 37 6.88 -4.16 0.48
CA VAL A 37 7.20 -2.86 -0.11
C VAL A 37 8.41 -2.96 -1.03
N ASP A 38 8.30 -2.34 -2.20
CA ASP A 38 9.39 -2.19 -3.14
C ASP A 38 10.51 -1.29 -2.56
N SER A 39 11.77 -1.73 -2.68
CA SER A 39 12.91 -1.01 -2.09
C SER A 39 13.17 0.35 -2.73
N ASP A 40 12.85 0.50 -4.02
CA ASP A 40 13.01 1.77 -4.73
C ASP A 40 11.92 2.74 -4.30
N LEU A 41 10.68 2.28 -4.19
CA LEU A 41 9.58 3.06 -3.61
C LEU A 41 9.92 3.54 -2.20
N LEU A 42 10.40 2.64 -1.34
CA LEU A 42 10.79 2.98 0.04
C LEU A 42 11.87 4.07 0.07
N THR A 43 12.85 3.98 -0.83
CA THR A 43 13.92 4.98 -0.96
C THR A 43 13.37 6.33 -1.42
N ILE A 44 12.53 6.35 -2.46
CA ILE A 44 11.92 7.56 -3.01
C ILE A 44 11.07 8.28 -1.95
N VAL A 45 10.24 7.55 -1.21
CA VAL A 45 9.40 8.12 -0.16
C VAL A 45 10.27 8.71 0.96
N CYS A 46 11.30 7.98 1.39
CA CYS A 46 12.20 8.43 2.44
C CYS A 46 12.96 9.71 2.04
N ASP A 47 13.51 9.76 0.83
CA ASP A 47 14.21 10.95 0.29
C ASP A 47 13.27 12.14 0.09
N THR A 48 12.01 11.89 -0.24
CA THR A 48 10.99 12.93 -0.42
C THR A 48 10.57 13.55 0.91
N MET A 49 10.38 12.71 1.94
CA MET A 49 9.82 13.12 3.23
C MET A 49 10.87 13.71 4.17
N HIS A 50 12.08 13.14 4.19
CA HIS A 50 13.12 13.52 5.14
C HIS A 50 13.41 15.03 5.19
N PRO A 51 13.61 15.76 4.06
CA PRO A 51 13.90 17.20 4.12
C PRO A 51 12.79 18.05 4.76
N ARG A 52 11.56 17.53 4.81
CA ARG A 52 10.37 18.25 5.30
C ARG A 52 9.98 17.83 6.72
N ALA A 53 10.27 16.59 7.08
CA ALA A 53 9.76 15.94 8.29
C ALA A 53 10.85 15.45 9.26
N PHE A 54 12.12 15.79 9.02
CA PHE A 54 13.23 15.37 9.90
C PHE A 54 13.13 15.88 11.35
N ASN A 55 12.27 16.86 11.63
CA ASN A 55 12.01 17.32 12.99
C ASN A 55 10.87 16.55 13.67
N ASP A 56 10.11 15.76 12.92
CA ASP A 56 8.95 15.01 13.37
C ASP A 56 9.32 13.54 13.63
N ASP A 57 8.44 12.82 14.33
CA ASP A 57 8.64 11.40 14.63
C ASP A 57 8.60 10.58 13.32
N PRO A 58 9.68 9.86 12.96
CA PRO A 58 9.75 9.09 11.72
C PRO A 58 8.65 8.03 11.60
N ARG A 59 8.16 7.46 12.70
CA ARG A 59 7.10 6.45 12.69
C ARG A 59 5.75 7.06 12.36
N ASP A 60 5.44 8.21 12.94
CA ASP A 60 4.20 8.92 12.63
C ASP A 60 4.19 9.42 11.18
N ILE A 61 5.36 9.86 10.68
CA ILE A 61 5.53 10.24 9.28
C ILE A 61 5.40 9.03 8.35
N ALA A 62 5.90 7.85 8.73
CA ALA A 62 5.70 6.61 7.97
C ALA A 62 4.22 6.21 7.89
N ARG A 63 3.48 6.30 9.01
CA ARG A 63 2.03 6.05 9.03
C ARG A 63 1.25 7.02 8.17
N LEU A 64 1.60 8.30 8.22
CA LEU A 64 0.99 9.33 7.37
C LEU A 64 1.26 9.04 5.89
N ALA A 65 2.49 8.74 5.52
CA ALA A 65 2.88 8.40 4.15
C ALA A 65 2.12 7.17 3.66
N HIS A 66 2.05 6.11 4.48
CA HIS A 66 1.28 4.90 4.18
C HIS A 66 -0.19 5.23 3.94
N ALA A 67 -0.83 5.95 4.87
CA ALA A 67 -2.24 6.31 4.76
C ALA A 67 -2.56 7.09 3.47
N VAL A 68 -1.68 8.01 3.06
CA VAL A 68 -1.82 8.76 1.81
C VAL A 68 -1.65 7.86 0.58
N LEU A 69 -0.70 6.93 0.60
CA LEU A 69 -0.41 6.04 -0.53
C LEU A 69 -1.45 4.92 -0.69
N THR A 70 -2.04 4.44 0.40
CA THR A 70 -3.10 3.43 0.37
C THR A 70 -4.50 4.02 0.22
N TYR A 71 -4.62 5.36 0.21
CA TYR A 71 -5.92 6.00 0.05
C TYR A 71 -6.44 5.80 -1.37
N GLU A 72 -7.40 4.89 -1.54
CA GLU A 72 -8.19 4.80 -2.76
C GLU A 72 -9.34 5.82 -2.70
N ARG A 73 -9.41 6.71 -3.70
CA ARG A 73 -10.55 7.62 -3.83
C ARG A 73 -11.79 6.79 -4.21
N PRO A 74 -12.91 6.85 -3.45
CA PRO A 74 -14.08 5.99 -3.66
C PRO A 74 -14.61 6.02 -5.09
N GLU A 75 -14.62 7.20 -5.72
CA GLU A 75 -15.12 7.43 -7.09
C GLU A 75 -14.31 6.70 -8.18
N LEU A 76 -13.03 6.42 -7.92
CA LEU A 76 -12.15 5.71 -8.85
C LEU A 76 -12.16 4.20 -8.60
N ALA A 77 -12.35 3.78 -7.35
CA ALA A 77 -12.49 2.37 -6.97
C ALA A 77 -13.77 1.75 -7.58
N GLU A 78 -14.90 2.48 -7.57
CA GLU A 78 -16.15 2.02 -8.18
C GLU A 78 -16.03 1.80 -9.70
N ALA A 79 -15.28 2.66 -10.40
CA ALA A 79 -15.02 2.51 -11.83
C ALA A 79 -14.18 1.25 -12.14
N ALA A 80 -13.12 1.00 -11.36
CA ALA A 80 -12.27 -0.19 -11.51
C ALA A 80 -13.03 -1.50 -11.16
N HIS A 81 -13.87 -1.48 -10.12
CA HIS A 81 -14.74 -2.61 -9.78
C HIS A 81 -15.83 -2.86 -10.83
N GLY A 82 -16.39 -1.79 -11.41
CA GLY A 82 -17.36 -1.85 -12.50
C GLY A 82 -16.80 -2.51 -13.76
N GLU A 83 -15.59 -2.13 -14.19
CA GLU A 83 -14.91 -2.74 -15.34
C GLU A 83 -14.60 -4.22 -15.12
N ARG A 84 -14.06 -4.58 -13.94
CA ARG A 84 -13.79 -5.98 -13.59
C ARG A 84 -15.08 -6.81 -13.59
N ALA A 85 -16.16 -6.30 -13.00
CA ALA A 85 -17.46 -6.97 -12.98
C ALA A 85 -18.10 -7.07 -14.37
N HIS A 86 -17.84 -6.11 -15.26
CA HIS A 86 -18.28 -6.17 -16.66
C HIS A 86 -17.51 -7.24 -17.44
N LEU A 87 -16.17 -7.28 -17.30
CA LEU A 87 -15.31 -8.30 -17.93
C LEU A 87 -15.75 -9.71 -17.54
N TRP A 88 -16.01 -9.98 -16.26
CA TRP A 88 -16.52 -11.28 -15.79
C TRP A 88 -17.92 -11.62 -16.35
N ARG A 89 -18.80 -10.62 -16.48
CA ARG A 89 -20.13 -10.81 -17.09
C ARG A 89 -20.07 -11.08 -18.59
N THR A 90 -19.13 -10.49 -19.31
CA THR A 90 -18.96 -10.70 -20.75
C THR A 90 -18.13 -11.93 -21.11
N ALA A 91 -17.26 -12.39 -20.21
CA ALA A 91 -16.43 -13.59 -20.41
C ALA A 91 -17.15 -14.91 -20.06
N ALA A 92 -18.31 -14.85 -19.39
CA ALA A 92 -19.11 -16.04 -19.14
C ALA A 92 -19.64 -16.61 -20.48
N PRO A 93 -19.33 -17.88 -20.83
CA PRO A 93 -19.86 -18.48 -22.04
C PRO A 93 -21.38 -18.50 -21.95
N ARG A 94 -22.01 -17.93 -22.99
CA ARG A 94 -23.46 -17.85 -23.15
C ARG A 94 -24.05 -19.25 -23.03
N ALA A 95 -24.52 -19.61 -21.83
CA ALA A 95 -25.20 -20.88 -21.60
C ALA A 95 -26.39 -20.94 -22.56
N LYS A 96 -26.29 -21.83 -23.55
CA LYS A 96 -27.35 -22.05 -24.53
C LYS A 96 -28.60 -22.43 -23.75
N ARG A 97 -29.61 -21.56 -23.74
CA ARG A 97 -30.95 -21.90 -23.27
C ARG A 97 -31.45 -23.04 -24.14
N SER A 98 -31.39 -24.26 -23.62
CA SER A 98 -32.04 -25.43 -24.19
C SER A 98 -33.54 -25.29 -23.97
N THR A 99 -34.20 -24.61 -24.90
CA THR A 99 -35.66 -24.57 -24.99
C THR A 99 -36.16 -25.91 -25.51
N SER A 100 -36.33 -26.92 -24.65
CA SER A 100 -37.20 -28.05 -24.98
C SER A 100 -37.68 -28.83 -23.76
N CYS A 101 -38.81 -28.42 -23.20
CA CYS A 101 -39.75 -29.37 -22.60
C CYS A 101 -41.15 -29.03 -23.12
N ARG A 102 -41.54 -29.70 -24.21
CA ARG A 102 -42.95 -29.85 -24.58
C ARG A 102 -43.65 -30.62 -23.45
N ARG A 103 -44.65 -30.03 -22.81
CA ARG A 103 -45.62 -30.78 -21.99
C ARG A 103 -46.60 -31.50 -22.92
N PRO A 104 -46.93 -32.79 -22.69
CA PRO A 104 -48.07 -33.41 -23.35
C PRO A 104 -49.37 -32.95 -22.69
N ARG A 105 -50.36 -32.66 -23.54
CA ARG A 105 -51.75 -32.41 -23.16
C ARG A 105 -52.37 -33.65 -22.51
N ARG A 106 -53.13 -33.44 -21.44
CA ARG A 106 -54.37 -34.16 -21.16
C ARG A 106 -55.39 -33.16 -20.64
#